data_AF-A0A7C5SXM7-F1
#
_entry.id   AF-A0A7C5SXM7-F1
#
_cell.length_a   1.000
_cell.length_b   1.000
_cell.length_c   1.000
_cell.angle_alpha   90.00
_cell.angle_beta   90.00
_cell.angle_gamma   90.00
#
_symmetry.space_group_name_H-M   'P 1'
#
loop_
_entity.id
_entity.type
_entity.pdbx_description
1 polymer ?
#
loop_
_entity_poly.entity_id
_entity_poly.type
_entity_poly.pdbx_seq_one_letter_code
_entity_poly.pdbx_strand_id
1 'polypeptide(L)'
;MRKVVSIRKCLSYKGVCLKALHYVEDEFWAYDSLPDGAILVARIGARFLGLFLDRDRNLGWASFHPADIPDDWEGLYEYEHDLPVVSEFYPGAALLETPKTGRRFLVISEEAWENGWEEVKQYLLNHGWATPEPQLGEAVITLGGDPEFEVYVDGELVPANRLSIFSKGGLYGAVGTDGASSTAELRPSPAYSPKEYVENFLALVRRVSRRGILLSVKGDTYALGGHIHVGSSDQAVVKVLKDEVESFVRVLDDFVGRVLLPTSGRARGGYARLGAYELKRYGWEYRTPPSSFYADLKMVRIVYKLVKGLVEALLREGELIYETLGDGRARKEEYFRFLTKWETEYFLSFPQRWERGEVIPFVLTRGVPRVFFTFRDEWDDDKRRVFKDALRSLPVKRPVRLVLYGLAERRGEYFAIPTAPEDWVLREEFPKEPFIDGALPEVWVGIPYRFRRVEVIPPDLLKELVSWVEEYLAQLGLLAAPVAAE
;
A
#
# COMPACT_ATOMS: atom_id res chain seq x y z
N MET A 1 18.78 -16.22 0.58
CA MET A 1 19.90 -15.54 -0.12
C MET A 1 20.16 -14.22 0.58
N ARG A 2 21.43 -13.84 0.79
CA ARG A 2 21.76 -12.52 1.35
C ARG A 2 21.46 -11.44 0.29
N LYS A 3 20.73 -10.40 0.67
CA LYS A 3 20.35 -9.27 -0.19
C LYS A 3 20.84 -7.97 0.44
N VAL A 4 21.28 -7.04 -0.41
CA VAL A 4 21.74 -5.70 -0.03
C VAL A 4 20.94 -4.69 -0.84
N VAL A 5 20.31 -3.74 -0.15
CA VAL A 5 19.58 -2.63 -0.77
C VAL A 5 20.15 -1.33 -0.24
N SER A 6 20.63 -0.44 -1.12
CA SER A 6 21.18 0.87 -0.75
C SER A 6 20.39 1.99 -1.42
N ILE A 7 20.19 3.08 -0.67
CA ILE A 7 19.65 4.37 -1.15
C ILE A 7 20.74 5.43 -1.28
N ARG A 8 21.98 5.10 -0.93
CA ARG A 8 23.15 5.97 -1.09
C ARG A 8 23.99 5.44 -2.24
N LYS A 9 23.52 5.66 -3.48
CA LYS A 9 24.39 5.53 -4.65
C LYS A 9 25.38 6.69 -4.79
N CYS A 10 25.23 7.73 -3.98
CA CYS A 10 26.08 8.90 -3.95
C CYS A 10 27.27 8.74 -2.98
N LEU A 11 28.43 9.23 -3.39
CA LEU A 11 29.65 9.25 -2.61
C LEU A 11 29.60 10.40 -1.58
N SER A 12 29.72 10.09 -0.29
CA SER A 12 29.81 11.10 0.76
C SER A 12 31.21 11.71 0.81
N TYR A 13 31.30 13.04 0.81
CA TYR A 13 32.54 13.77 0.94
C TYR A 13 32.33 15.04 1.77
N LYS A 14 33.00 15.13 2.94
CA LYS A 14 33.01 16.30 3.84
C LYS A 14 31.63 16.98 4.03
N GLY A 15 30.58 16.19 4.24
CA GLY A 15 29.22 16.67 4.55
C GLY A 15 28.32 16.96 3.33
N VAL A 16 28.70 16.50 2.14
CA VAL A 16 27.83 16.49 0.95
C VAL A 16 27.79 15.12 0.29
N CYS A 17 26.75 14.87 -0.48
CA CYS A 17 26.60 13.68 -1.31
C CYS A 17 26.83 14.03 -2.79
N LEU A 18 27.78 13.34 -3.42
CA LEU A 18 28.21 13.53 -4.81
C LEU A 18 27.73 12.37 -5.67
N LYS A 19 27.36 12.63 -6.92
CA LYS A 19 26.96 11.55 -7.85
C LYS A 19 28.13 10.65 -8.24
N ALA A 20 29.29 11.26 -8.51
CA ALA A 20 30.56 10.59 -8.75
C ALA A 20 31.70 11.57 -8.46
N LEU A 21 32.83 11.04 -7.98
CA LEU A 21 34.04 11.79 -7.69
C LEU A 21 35.25 11.02 -8.22
N HIS A 22 36.05 11.67 -9.05
CA HIS A 22 37.24 11.08 -9.65
C HIS A 22 38.43 12.02 -9.47
N TYR A 23 39.53 11.52 -8.92
CA TYR A 23 40.79 12.24 -8.87
C TYR A 23 41.59 11.94 -10.15
N VAL A 24 42.08 12.97 -10.81
CA VAL A 24 42.84 12.90 -12.07
C VAL A 24 44.27 13.34 -11.79
N GLU A 25 45.21 12.39 -11.88
CA GLU A 25 46.63 12.67 -11.62
C GLU A 25 47.40 13.07 -12.88
N ASP A 26 47.20 12.33 -13.97
CA ASP A 26 47.90 12.54 -15.25
C ASP A 26 46.87 12.87 -16.35
N GLU A 27 46.54 11.90 -17.21
CA GLU A 27 45.68 12.09 -18.37
C GLU A 27 44.27 11.51 -18.14
N PHE A 28 43.23 12.22 -18.63
CA PHE A 28 41.85 11.76 -18.57
C PHE A 28 41.13 11.97 -19.92
N TRP A 29 40.47 10.92 -20.41
CA TRP A 29 39.70 10.91 -21.66
C TRP A 29 38.41 10.07 -21.58
N ALA A 30 38.13 9.42 -20.46
CA ALA A 30 37.08 8.40 -20.33
C ALA A 30 35.71 8.97 -19.92
N TYR A 31 35.27 10.08 -20.53
CA TYR A 31 34.04 10.78 -20.16
C TYR A 31 32.78 9.94 -20.31
N ASP A 32 32.75 9.03 -21.30
CA ASP A 32 31.60 8.16 -21.55
C ASP A 32 31.32 7.17 -20.42
N SER A 33 32.33 6.89 -19.59
CA SER A 33 32.19 6.02 -18.42
C SER A 33 31.58 6.74 -17.21
N LEU A 34 31.48 8.08 -17.24
CA LEU A 34 31.02 8.88 -16.12
C LEU A 34 29.51 9.15 -16.18
N PRO A 35 28.82 9.16 -15.03
CA PRO A 35 27.44 9.63 -14.95
C PRO A 35 27.36 11.15 -15.12
N ASP A 36 26.19 11.64 -15.53
CA ASP A 36 25.88 13.07 -15.52
C ASP A 36 26.05 13.66 -14.11
N GLY A 37 26.73 14.80 -14.01
CA GLY A 37 27.02 15.47 -12.75
C GLY A 37 28.24 14.92 -12.01
N ALA A 38 29.12 14.17 -12.69
CA ALA A 38 30.39 13.72 -12.10
C ALA A 38 31.34 14.89 -11.84
N ILE A 39 32.11 14.78 -10.76
CA ILE A 39 33.13 15.76 -10.37
C ILE A 39 34.52 15.15 -10.58
N LEU A 40 35.39 15.90 -11.25
CA LEU A 40 36.76 15.55 -11.60
C LEU A 40 37.72 16.47 -10.83
N VAL A 41 38.45 15.95 -9.85
CA VAL A 41 39.43 16.70 -9.08
C VAL A 41 40.80 16.56 -9.75
N ALA A 42 41.29 17.65 -10.32
CA ALA A 42 42.51 17.69 -11.12
C ALA A 42 43.73 18.04 -10.28
N ARG A 43 44.68 17.11 -10.20
CA ARG A 43 46.01 17.38 -9.64
C ARG A 43 46.78 18.36 -10.52
N ILE A 44 47.71 19.11 -9.93
CA ILE A 44 48.54 20.06 -10.70
C ILE A 44 49.25 19.32 -11.84
N GLY A 45 49.02 19.77 -13.07
CA GLY A 45 49.59 19.20 -14.28
C GLY A 45 48.70 18.20 -15.01
N ALA A 46 47.52 17.89 -14.47
CA ALA A 46 46.55 17.00 -15.12
C ALA A 46 46.17 17.48 -16.53
N ARG A 47 45.91 16.53 -17.42
CA ARG A 47 45.65 16.72 -18.84
C ARG A 47 44.31 16.09 -19.21
N PHE A 48 43.35 16.91 -19.62
CA PHE A 48 42.04 16.47 -20.10
C PHE A 48 42.07 16.42 -21.62
N LEU A 49 41.97 15.23 -22.19
CA LEU A 49 42.13 14.96 -23.63
C LEU A 49 40.78 14.68 -24.28
N GLY A 50 40.68 14.79 -25.61
CA GLY A 50 39.46 14.37 -26.31
C GLY A 50 38.29 15.35 -26.15
N LEU A 51 38.60 16.64 -25.98
CA LEU A 51 37.59 17.69 -25.83
C LEU A 51 37.31 18.38 -27.15
N PHE A 52 36.14 18.99 -27.28
CA PHE A 52 35.89 19.88 -28.41
C PHE A 52 36.38 21.29 -28.07
N LEU A 53 37.56 21.66 -28.58
CA LEU A 53 38.25 22.93 -28.31
C LEU A 53 38.92 23.48 -29.57
N ASP A 54 39.04 24.81 -29.67
CA ASP A 54 39.72 25.49 -30.78
C ASP A 54 41.25 25.30 -30.76
N ARG A 55 41.80 25.13 -29.56
CA ARG A 55 43.23 24.96 -29.28
C ARG A 55 43.43 24.49 -27.85
N ASP A 56 44.62 24.01 -27.56
CA ASP A 56 45.07 23.73 -26.21
C ASP A 56 44.81 24.90 -25.26
N ARG A 57 44.24 24.61 -24.09
CA ARG A 57 44.05 25.58 -23.00
C ARG A 57 44.80 25.10 -21.77
N ASN A 58 45.71 25.93 -21.27
CA ASN A 58 46.45 25.67 -20.03
C ASN A 58 46.04 26.71 -18.98
N LEU A 59 45.50 26.25 -17.85
CA LEU A 59 45.03 27.09 -16.76
C LEU A 59 46.03 27.15 -15.58
N GLY A 60 47.25 26.64 -15.78
CA GLY A 60 48.30 26.54 -14.75
C GLY A 60 48.15 25.32 -13.84
N TRP A 61 46.92 24.96 -13.45
CA TRP A 61 46.64 23.78 -12.64
C TRP A 61 46.27 22.54 -13.48
N ALA A 62 45.67 22.72 -14.65
CA ALA A 62 45.40 21.66 -15.61
C ALA A 62 45.48 22.17 -17.05
N SER A 63 45.61 21.24 -17.98
CA SER A 63 45.58 21.48 -19.42
C SER A 63 44.44 20.72 -20.08
N PHE A 64 43.83 21.33 -21.09
CA PHE A 64 42.68 20.82 -21.83
C PHE A 64 43.07 20.79 -23.30
N HIS A 65 43.01 19.61 -23.90
CA HIS A 65 43.49 19.34 -25.24
C HIS A 65 42.32 18.93 -26.15
N PRO A 66 42.28 19.44 -27.39
CA PRO A 66 41.26 19.04 -28.34
C PRO A 66 41.36 17.55 -28.67
N ALA A 67 40.27 16.95 -29.13
CA ALA A 67 40.31 15.64 -29.73
C ALA A 67 41.15 15.65 -31.00
N ASP A 68 41.93 14.59 -31.23
CA ASP A 68 42.60 14.36 -32.51
C ASP A 68 41.53 13.97 -33.55
N ILE A 69 41.06 14.97 -34.30
CA ILE A 69 40.09 14.78 -35.38
C ILE A 69 40.87 14.46 -36.66
N PRO A 70 40.58 13.33 -37.35
CA PRO A 70 41.20 13.02 -38.63
C PRO A 70 40.96 14.12 -39.67
N ASP A 71 42.01 14.47 -40.44
CA ASP A 71 41.97 15.52 -41.47
C ASP A 71 40.92 15.26 -42.58
N ASP A 72 40.53 14.00 -42.77
CA ASP A 72 39.56 13.53 -43.76
C ASP A 72 38.12 13.42 -43.24
N TRP A 73 37.84 13.91 -42.02
CA TRP A 73 36.50 13.81 -41.43
C TRP A 73 35.50 14.80 -42.04
N GLU A 74 34.53 14.27 -42.82
CA GLU A 74 33.40 15.04 -43.37
C GLU A 74 32.17 14.96 -42.45
N GLY A 75 32.20 15.65 -41.30
CA GLY A 75 31.07 15.72 -40.36
C GLY A 75 31.30 16.61 -39.14
N LEU A 76 30.25 16.90 -38.36
CA LEU A 76 30.39 17.52 -37.04
C LEU A 76 30.85 16.47 -36.03
N TYR A 77 32.16 16.20 -35.96
CA TYR A 77 32.79 15.17 -35.12
C TYR A 77 32.29 15.18 -33.68
N GLU A 78 32.09 16.37 -33.12
CA GLU A 78 31.54 16.63 -31.79
C GLU A 78 30.14 16.03 -31.56
N TYR A 79 29.28 16.07 -32.57
CA TYR A 79 27.88 15.64 -32.46
C TYR A 79 27.73 14.14 -32.63
N GLU A 80 28.61 13.51 -33.41
CA GLU A 80 28.60 12.06 -33.61
C GLU A 80 29.18 11.32 -32.39
N HIS A 81 30.26 11.85 -31.81
CA HIS A 81 30.95 11.27 -30.67
C HIS A 81 30.55 11.85 -29.30
N ASP A 82 29.66 12.85 -29.27
CA ASP A 82 29.18 13.53 -28.05
C ASP A 82 30.32 13.99 -27.13
N LEU A 83 31.40 14.51 -27.74
CA LEU A 83 32.58 14.92 -27.01
C LEU A 83 32.28 16.09 -26.07
N PRO A 84 32.84 16.12 -24.85
CA PRO A 84 32.62 17.25 -23.96
C PRO A 84 33.25 18.53 -24.53
N VAL A 85 32.49 19.62 -24.49
CA VAL A 85 32.93 20.98 -24.77
C VAL A 85 33.18 21.68 -23.44
N VAL A 86 34.21 22.52 -23.34
CA VAL A 86 34.33 23.42 -22.18
C VAL A 86 33.33 24.57 -22.36
N SER A 87 32.29 24.59 -21.54
CA SER A 87 31.27 25.63 -21.59
C SER A 87 31.66 26.86 -20.78
N GLU A 88 32.28 26.68 -19.61
CA GLU A 88 32.68 27.77 -18.73
C GLU A 88 34.01 27.49 -18.01
N PHE A 89 34.79 28.54 -17.77
CA PHE A 89 36.00 28.52 -16.93
C PHE A 89 35.82 29.43 -15.73
N TYR A 90 36.27 28.95 -14.58
CA TYR A 90 36.32 29.70 -13.32
C TYR A 90 37.73 29.62 -12.73
N PRO A 91 38.11 30.54 -11.83
CA PRO A 91 39.32 30.37 -11.02
C PRO A 91 39.29 29.03 -10.28
N GLY A 92 40.14 28.08 -10.70
CA GLY A 92 40.22 26.75 -10.12
C GLY A 92 39.14 25.74 -10.54
N ALA A 93 38.30 26.03 -11.54
CA ALA A 93 37.33 25.06 -12.06
C ALA A 93 37.02 25.24 -13.55
N ALA A 94 36.52 24.19 -14.20
CA ALA A 94 36.01 24.22 -15.56
C ALA A 94 34.74 23.35 -15.67
N LEU A 95 33.74 23.85 -16.37
CA LEU A 95 32.52 23.11 -16.68
C LEU A 95 32.63 22.49 -18.07
N LEU A 96 32.45 21.18 -18.14
CA LEU A 96 32.36 20.43 -19.39
C LEU A 96 30.92 20.02 -19.65
N GLU A 97 30.46 20.13 -20.89
CA GLU A 97 29.11 19.73 -21.29
C GLU A 97 29.13 19.01 -22.64
N THR A 98 28.36 17.94 -22.74
CA THR A 98 28.26 17.11 -23.94
C THR A 98 27.09 17.59 -24.81
N PRO A 99 27.30 17.96 -26.09
CA PRO A 99 26.28 18.65 -26.89
C PRO A 99 25.02 17.83 -27.16
N LYS A 100 25.14 16.49 -27.28
CA LYS A 100 24.04 15.62 -27.67
C LYS A 100 23.31 15.04 -26.47
N THR A 101 24.03 14.61 -25.43
CA THR A 101 23.38 14.06 -24.22
C THR A 101 23.08 15.10 -23.15
N GLY A 102 23.70 16.28 -23.21
CA GLY A 102 23.56 17.32 -22.18
C GLY A 102 24.14 16.92 -20.83
N ARG A 103 24.98 15.86 -20.78
CA ARG A 103 25.70 15.47 -19.56
C ARG A 103 26.70 16.56 -19.23
N ARG A 104 26.77 16.89 -17.95
CA ARG A 104 27.67 17.92 -17.42
C ARG A 104 28.70 17.29 -16.49
N PHE A 105 29.94 17.76 -16.56
CA PHE A 105 31.05 17.35 -15.70
C PHE A 105 31.72 18.60 -15.13
N LEU A 106 32.01 18.58 -13.83
CA LEU A 106 32.69 19.69 -13.17
C LEU A 106 34.14 19.30 -12.87
N VAL A 107 35.08 19.96 -13.52
CA VAL A 107 36.50 19.82 -13.24
C VAL A 107 36.91 20.88 -12.21
N ILE A 108 37.56 20.49 -11.13
CA ILE A 108 37.98 21.39 -10.04
C ILE A 108 39.46 21.12 -9.74
N SER A 109 40.27 22.16 -9.55
CA SER A 109 41.65 21.97 -9.12
C SER A 109 41.72 21.34 -7.74
N GLU A 110 42.68 20.45 -7.51
CA GLU A 110 42.93 19.83 -6.20
C GLU A 110 43.18 20.89 -5.13
N GLU A 111 43.85 21.99 -5.48
CA GLU A 111 44.07 23.11 -4.58
C GLU A 111 42.75 23.74 -4.12
N ALA A 112 41.82 24.01 -5.03
CA ALA A 112 40.50 24.54 -4.67
C ALA A 112 39.69 23.51 -3.87
N TRP A 113 39.76 22.23 -4.26
CA TRP A 113 39.04 21.14 -3.62
C TRP A 113 39.48 20.90 -2.17
N GLU A 114 40.79 20.92 -1.90
CA GLU A 114 41.34 20.62 -0.58
C GLU A 114 41.49 21.86 0.30
N ASN A 115 41.92 23.00 -0.25
CA ASN A 115 42.19 24.22 0.53
C ASN A 115 41.01 25.21 0.55
N GLY A 116 40.13 25.18 -0.45
CA GLY A 116 38.94 26.05 -0.59
C GLY A 116 37.62 25.29 -0.44
N TRP A 117 37.60 24.25 0.40
CA TRP A 117 36.49 23.29 0.45
C TRP A 117 35.13 23.95 0.77
N GLU A 118 35.06 24.93 1.67
CA GLU A 118 33.76 25.52 2.04
C GLU A 118 33.16 26.34 0.89
N GLU A 119 33.99 27.07 0.14
CA GLU A 119 33.58 27.77 -1.08
C GLU A 119 33.12 26.78 -2.16
N VAL A 120 33.91 25.72 -2.39
CA VAL A 120 33.57 24.65 -3.34
C VAL A 120 32.25 24.00 -2.94
N LYS A 121 32.11 23.59 -1.68
CA LYS A 121 30.89 22.98 -1.13
C LYS A 121 29.68 23.86 -1.38
N GLN A 122 29.77 25.16 -1.08
CA GLN A 122 28.66 26.08 -1.30
C GLN A 122 28.31 26.19 -2.80
N TYR A 123 29.31 26.23 -3.67
CA TYR A 123 29.10 26.20 -5.12
C TYR A 123 28.40 24.92 -5.57
N LEU A 124 28.87 23.75 -5.12
CA LEU A 124 28.29 22.46 -5.48
C LEU A 124 26.82 22.35 -5.07
N LEU A 125 26.48 22.83 -3.87
CA LEU A 125 25.12 22.84 -3.35
C LEU A 125 24.22 23.81 -4.13
N ASN A 126 24.70 25.02 -4.39
CA ASN A 126 23.93 26.07 -5.07
C ASN A 126 23.62 25.74 -6.53
N HIS A 127 24.51 25.01 -7.20
CA HIS A 127 24.38 24.67 -8.63
C HIS A 127 23.93 23.22 -8.86
N GLY A 128 23.58 22.48 -7.78
CA GLY A 128 23.01 21.14 -7.87
C GLY A 128 24.00 20.03 -8.27
N TRP A 129 25.30 20.25 -8.10
CA TRP A 129 26.34 19.22 -8.27
C TRP A 129 26.42 18.27 -7.09
N ALA A 130 26.03 18.75 -5.91
CA ALA A 130 25.94 17.97 -4.70
C ALA A 130 24.61 18.23 -4.01
N THR A 131 24.19 17.30 -3.16
CA THR A 131 23.18 17.56 -2.14
C THR A 131 23.85 17.66 -0.78
N PRO A 132 23.30 18.45 0.16
CA PRO A 132 23.75 18.36 1.54
C PRO A 132 23.67 16.89 1.94
N GLU A 133 24.71 16.36 2.60
CA GLU A 133 24.60 15.02 3.15
C GLU A 133 23.46 15.08 4.15
N PRO A 134 22.31 14.46 3.84
CA PRO A 134 21.16 14.67 4.67
C PRO A 134 21.47 14.02 6.01
N GLN A 135 21.23 14.75 7.11
CA GLN A 135 21.28 14.19 8.46
C GLN A 135 20.08 13.25 8.66
N LEU A 136 19.99 12.21 7.82
CA LEU A 136 18.87 11.27 7.74
C LEU A 136 18.73 10.42 9.00
N GLY A 137 19.73 10.45 9.89
CA GLY A 137 19.68 9.73 11.16
C GLY A 137 18.46 10.10 12.02
N GLU A 138 17.95 11.32 11.86
CA GLU A 138 16.77 11.86 12.55
C GLU A 138 15.58 12.12 11.60
N ALA A 139 15.59 11.56 10.39
CA ALA A 139 14.54 11.81 9.40
C ALA A 139 13.14 11.47 9.97
N VAL A 140 12.29 12.50 10.09
CA VAL A 140 10.92 12.33 10.54
C VAL A 140 10.03 12.06 9.34
N ILE A 141 9.51 10.84 9.25
CA ILE A 141 8.52 10.45 8.25
C ILE A 141 7.10 10.43 8.83
N THR A 142 6.13 10.75 7.97
CA THR A 142 4.69 10.56 8.20
C THR A 142 4.20 9.35 7.43
N LEU A 143 3.20 8.69 8.00
CA LEU A 143 2.48 7.57 7.43
C LEU A 143 1.06 8.01 7.06
N GLY A 144 0.64 7.69 5.85
CA GLY A 144 -0.75 7.80 5.41
C GLY A 144 -1.19 6.53 4.72
N GLY A 145 -2.38 6.54 4.15
CA GLY A 145 -2.86 5.44 3.34
C GLY A 145 -4.26 5.70 2.85
N ASP A 146 -4.58 5.06 1.75
CA ASP A 146 -5.86 5.23 1.07
C ASP A 146 -6.48 3.84 0.89
N PRO A 147 -6.97 3.19 1.98
CA PRO A 147 -7.62 1.90 1.86
C PRO A 147 -8.94 1.97 1.11
N GLU A 148 -9.09 1.02 0.21
CA GLU A 148 -10.27 0.86 -0.63
C GLU A 148 -11.21 -0.24 -0.11
N PHE A 149 -12.52 -0.05 -0.31
CA PHE A 149 -13.57 -0.93 0.21
C PHE A 149 -14.71 -1.17 -0.78
N GLU A 150 -15.25 -2.39 -0.71
CA GLU A 150 -16.60 -2.71 -1.13
C GLU A 150 -17.60 -2.26 -0.05
N VAL A 151 -18.74 -1.71 -0.47
CA VAL A 151 -19.70 -1.11 0.46
C VAL A 151 -20.98 -1.93 0.54
N TYR A 152 -21.39 -2.25 1.76
CA TYR A 152 -22.58 -3.03 2.03
C TYR A 152 -23.61 -2.19 2.81
N VAL A 153 -24.85 -2.14 2.33
CA VAL A 153 -25.99 -1.46 2.99
C VAL A 153 -27.13 -2.45 3.12
N ASP A 154 -27.63 -2.65 4.34
CA ASP A 154 -28.65 -3.66 4.65
C ASP A 154 -28.28 -5.05 4.11
N GLY A 155 -26.98 -5.33 4.14
CA GLY A 155 -26.40 -6.57 3.65
C GLY A 155 -26.10 -6.58 2.16
N GLU A 156 -26.64 -5.68 1.33
CA GLU A 156 -26.45 -5.66 -0.13
C GLU A 156 -25.22 -4.86 -0.55
N LEU A 157 -24.46 -5.38 -1.54
CA LEU A 157 -23.36 -4.66 -2.15
C LEU A 157 -23.89 -3.47 -2.97
N VAL A 158 -23.44 -2.26 -2.64
CA VAL A 158 -23.88 -1.01 -3.27
C VAL A 158 -22.66 -0.26 -3.79
N PRO A 159 -22.66 0.24 -5.04
CA PRO A 159 -21.61 1.13 -5.54
C PRO A 159 -21.45 2.38 -4.65
N ALA A 160 -20.23 2.73 -4.28
CA ALA A 160 -19.94 3.82 -3.35
C ALA A 160 -20.51 5.17 -3.82
N ASN A 161 -20.41 5.49 -5.12
CA ASN A 161 -20.98 6.71 -5.70
C ASN A 161 -22.50 6.88 -5.54
N ARG A 162 -23.26 5.81 -5.23
CA ARG A 162 -24.71 5.91 -4.94
C ARG A 162 -25.00 6.41 -3.54
N LEU A 163 -23.99 6.45 -2.66
CA LEU A 163 -24.15 6.84 -1.27
C LEU A 163 -23.55 8.23 -1.04
N SER A 164 -24.40 9.15 -0.57
CA SER A 164 -24.05 10.57 -0.41
C SER A 164 -22.82 10.86 0.44
N ILE A 165 -22.43 9.95 1.34
CA ILE A 165 -21.22 10.11 2.17
C ILE A 165 -19.95 10.01 1.33
N PHE A 166 -19.91 9.12 0.33
CA PHE A 166 -18.75 8.93 -0.54
C PHE A 166 -18.81 9.87 -1.74
N SER A 167 -19.97 10.00 -2.40
CA SER A 167 -20.08 10.84 -3.60
C SER A 167 -19.82 12.33 -3.35
N LYS A 168 -20.18 12.85 -2.16
CA LYS A 168 -19.84 14.23 -1.77
C LYS A 168 -18.36 14.43 -1.45
N GLY A 169 -17.67 13.37 -1.01
CA GLY A 169 -16.22 13.42 -0.76
C GLY A 169 -15.40 13.28 -2.04
N GLY A 170 -15.91 12.52 -3.01
CA GLY A 170 -15.24 12.29 -4.30
C GLY A 170 -13.80 11.80 -4.13
N LEU A 171 -12.92 12.27 -5.02
CA LEU A 171 -11.51 11.87 -5.08
C LEU A 171 -10.60 12.51 -4.01
N TYR A 172 -11.10 13.46 -3.22
CA TYR A 172 -10.26 14.27 -2.34
C TYR A 172 -10.73 14.31 -0.87
N GLY A 173 -11.97 13.91 -0.60
CA GLY A 173 -12.51 13.88 0.75
C GLY A 173 -11.94 12.72 1.58
N ALA A 174 -11.87 12.92 2.89
CA ALA A 174 -11.43 11.88 3.83
C ALA A 174 -12.30 10.61 3.79
N VAL A 175 -13.57 10.74 3.39
CA VAL A 175 -14.47 9.62 3.05
C VAL A 175 -14.97 9.90 1.65
N GLY A 176 -14.56 9.10 0.68
CA GLY A 176 -14.79 9.40 -0.72
C GLY A 176 -14.84 8.15 -1.60
N THR A 177 -14.63 8.35 -2.89
CA THR A 177 -14.49 7.26 -3.87
C THR A 177 -13.07 7.22 -4.39
N ASP A 178 -12.58 6.06 -4.78
CA ASP A 178 -11.37 5.93 -5.59
C ASP A 178 -11.63 6.44 -7.03
N GLY A 179 -10.60 6.44 -7.89
CA GLY A 179 -10.69 6.67 -9.33
C GLY A 179 -11.77 5.80 -10.01
N ALA A 180 -11.99 4.58 -9.53
CA ALA A 180 -13.22 3.84 -9.82
C ALA A 180 -14.34 4.29 -8.85
N SER A 181 -15.26 5.14 -9.34
CA SER A 181 -16.31 5.74 -8.48
C SER A 181 -17.22 4.73 -7.73
N SER A 182 -17.23 3.46 -8.12
CA SER A 182 -17.93 2.37 -7.42
C SER A 182 -17.23 1.90 -6.14
N THR A 183 -15.93 2.16 -6.00
CA THR A 183 -15.09 1.76 -4.86
C THR A 183 -15.04 2.88 -3.83
N ALA A 184 -15.29 2.55 -2.56
CA ALA A 184 -15.14 3.52 -1.49
C ALA A 184 -13.67 3.62 -1.09
N GLU A 185 -13.18 4.82 -0.83
CA GLU A 185 -11.83 5.06 -0.35
C GLU A 185 -11.89 5.92 0.93
N LEU A 186 -11.18 5.48 1.96
CA LEU A 186 -10.97 6.28 3.16
C LEU A 186 -9.56 6.86 3.12
N ARG A 187 -9.41 8.14 3.47
CA ARG A 187 -8.13 8.85 3.46
C ARG A 187 -7.86 9.43 4.85
N PRO A 188 -7.38 8.61 5.82
CA PRO A 188 -7.06 9.07 7.15
C PRO A 188 -6.00 10.16 7.12
N SER A 189 -6.06 11.07 8.09
CA SER A 189 -5.01 12.08 8.24
C SER A 189 -3.63 11.43 8.41
N PRO A 190 -2.57 12.01 7.82
CA PRO A 190 -1.21 11.55 8.04
C PRO A 190 -0.87 11.49 9.53
N ALA A 191 -0.06 10.51 9.91
CA ALA A 191 0.29 10.22 11.30
C ALA A 191 1.79 10.02 11.45
N TYR A 192 2.34 10.38 12.60
CA TYR A 192 3.76 10.15 12.91
C TYR A 192 3.99 8.77 13.55
N SER A 193 2.93 8.12 14.04
CA SER A 193 3.00 6.80 14.64
C SER A 193 1.96 5.82 14.05
N PRO A 194 2.25 4.51 14.03
CA PRO A 194 1.29 3.49 13.61
C PRO A 194 0.01 3.49 14.45
N LYS A 195 0.10 3.85 15.74
CA LYS A 195 -1.05 3.92 16.64
C LYS A 195 -1.98 5.07 16.25
N GLU A 196 -1.42 6.25 16.05
CA GLU A 196 -2.15 7.43 15.59
C GLU A 196 -2.81 7.20 14.22
N TYR A 197 -2.13 6.52 13.30
CA TYR A 197 -2.73 6.14 12.01
C TYR A 197 -3.99 5.30 12.19
N VAL A 198 -3.94 4.28 13.06
CA VAL A 198 -5.10 3.42 13.36
C VAL A 198 -6.24 4.22 14.00
N GLU A 199 -5.94 5.20 14.85
CA GLU A 199 -6.95 6.09 15.46
C GLU A 199 -7.62 6.97 14.40
N ASN A 200 -6.84 7.59 13.50
CA ASN A 200 -7.34 8.39 12.38
C ASN A 200 -8.22 7.55 11.45
N PHE A 201 -7.77 6.34 11.10
CA PHE A 201 -8.54 5.40 10.28
C PHE A 201 -9.86 5.01 10.95
N LEU A 202 -9.82 4.63 12.23
CA LEU A 202 -10.99 4.18 12.97
C LEU A 202 -12.03 5.30 13.15
N ALA A 203 -11.59 6.56 13.23
CA ALA A 203 -12.51 7.70 13.26
C ALA A 203 -13.36 7.78 11.98
N LEU A 204 -12.75 7.54 10.81
CA LEU A 204 -13.45 7.50 9.52
C LEU A 204 -14.38 6.28 9.41
N VAL A 205 -13.91 5.10 9.80
CA VAL A 205 -14.75 3.89 9.82
C VAL A 205 -15.99 4.11 10.69
N ARG A 206 -15.84 4.65 11.91
CA ARG A 206 -16.98 4.96 12.78
C ARG A 206 -17.95 5.95 12.16
N ARG A 207 -17.46 6.94 11.42
CA ARG A 207 -18.30 7.91 10.69
C ARG A 207 -19.15 7.22 9.62
N VAL A 208 -18.58 6.25 8.91
CA VAL A 208 -19.29 5.42 7.91
C VAL A 208 -20.29 4.49 8.60
N SER A 209 -19.85 3.73 9.62
CA SER A 209 -20.69 2.77 10.35
C SER A 209 -21.94 3.40 10.97
N ARG A 210 -21.86 4.65 11.44
CA ARG A 210 -23.03 5.40 11.97
C ARG A 210 -24.15 5.60 10.95
N ARG A 211 -23.88 5.41 9.66
CA ARG A 211 -24.88 5.45 8.59
C ARG A 211 -25.45 4.07 8.25
N GLY A 212 -25.15 3.05 9.04
CA GLY A 212 -25.57 1.66 8.77
C GLY A 212 -24.80 1.01 7.62
N ILE A 213 -23.63 1.56 7.27
CA ILE A 213 -22.81 1.12 6.15
C ILE A 213 -21.70 0.19 6.65
N LEU A 214 -21.56 -0.95 6.01
CA LEU A 214 -20.48 -1.91 6.21
C LEU A 214 -19.39 -1.72 5.15
N LEU A 215 -18.13 -1.80 5.60
CA LEU A 215 -16.95 -1.74 4.73
C LEU A 215 -16.31 -3.11 4.64
N SER A 216 -16.30 -3.68 3.44
CA SER A 216 -15.63 -4.95 3.15
C SER A 216 -14.30 -4.74 2.45
N VAL A 217 -13.32 -5.56 2.83
CA VAL A 217 -11.97 -5.57 2.25
C VAL A 217 -11.74 -6.80 1.35
N LYS A 218 -12.80 -7.53 0.98
CA LYS A 218 -12.68 -8.79 0.25
C LYS A 218 -12.17 -8.60 -1.16
N GLY A 219 -12.73 -7.63 -1.90
CA GLY A 219 -12.29 -7.26 -3.26
C GLY A 219 -12.59 -8.31 -4.32
N ASP A 220 -13.72 -9.01 -4.18
CA ASP A 220 -14.17 -10.00 -5.16
C ASP A 220 -14.93 -9.37 -6.34
N THR A 221 -15.51 -8.19 -6.14
CA THR A 221 -16.28 -7.43 -7.14
C THR A 221 -15.49 -6.23 -7.65
N TYR A 222 -14.84 -5.49 -6.74
CA TYR A 222 -14.00 -4.35 -7.09
C TYR A 222 -12.54 -4.63 -6.74
N ALA A 223 -11.61 -4.17 -7.59
CA ALA A 223 -10.19 -4.22 -7.26
C ALA A 223 -9.95 -3.30 -6.06
N LEU A 224 -9.46 -3.86 -4.94
CA LEU A 224 -9.23 -3.10 -3.70
C LEU A 224 -7.73 -3.01 -3.37
N GLY A 225 -7.22 -1.79 -3.25
CA GLY A 225 -5.89 -1.42 -2.81
C GLY A 225 -5.83 -1.01 -1.33
N GLY A 226 -4.84 -1.56 -0.61
CA GLY A 226 -4.48 -1.14 0.74
C GLY A 226 -3.31 -0.18 0.70
N HIS A 227 -3.43 0.92 -0.06
CA HIS A 227 -2.33 1.82 -0.38
C HIS A 227 -1.72 2.44 0.89
N ILE A 228 -0.39 2.50 0.94
CA ILE A 228 0.37 3.02 2.09
C ILE A 228 1.21 4.21 1.64
N HIS A 229 1.01 5.35 2.28
CA HIS A 229 1.70 6.58 1.91
C HIS A 229 2.84 6.82 2.88
N VAL A 230 3.99 7.18 2.33
CA VAL A 230 5.17 7.56 3.11
C VAL A 230 5.62 8.93 2.64
N GLY A 231 5.79 9.85 3.60
CA GLY A 231 6.24 11.19 3.28
C GLY A 231 6.95 11.89 4.41
N SER A 232 7.30 13.15 4.21
CA SER A 232 7.91 14.01 5.22
C SER A 232 7.54 15.47 5.00
N SER A 233 7.63 16.28 6.07
CA SER A 233 7.58 17.74 5.97
C SER A 233 8.94 18.32 5.54
N ASP A 234 10.03 17.58 5.74
CA ASP A 234 11.38 17.99 5.34
C ASP A 234 11.59 17.70 3.84
N GLN A 235 11.81 18.75 3.06
CA GLN A 235 12.00 18.66 1.61
C GLN A 235 13.25 17.87 1.20
N ALA A 236 14.31 17.86 2.03
CA ALA A 236 15.48 17.04 1.76
C ALA A 236 15.15 15.56 1.88
N VAL A 237 14.37 15.18 2.91
CA VAL A 237 13.88 13.81 3.07
C VAL A 237 12.92 13.43 1.95
N VAL A 238 11.99 14.33 1.56
CA VAL A 238 11.08 14.11 0.43
C VAL A 238 11.85 13.82 -0.86
N LYS A 239 12.93 14.57 -1.13
CA LYS A 239 13.78 14.36 -2.30
C LYS A 239 14.37 12.95 -2.30
N VAL A 240 14.98 12.52 -1.19
CA VAL A 240 15.55 11.16 -1.06
C VAL A 240 14.48 10.08 -1.23
N LEU A 241 13.31 10.25 -0.58
CA LEU A 241 12.20 9.31 -0.71
C LEU A 241 11.79 9.11 -2.17
N LYS A 242 11.79 10.17 -2.97
CA LYS A 242 11.40 10.13 -4.39
C LYS A 242 12.51 9.57 -5.29
N ASP A 243 13.73 10.07 -5.11
CA ASP A 243 14.88 9.70 -5.96
C ASP A 243 15.23 8.20 -5.79
N GLU A 244 15.02 7.66 -4.59
CA GLU A 244 15.38 6.28 -4.23
C GLU A 244 14.16 5.36 -4.01
N VAL A 245 12.99 5.74 -4.55
CA VAL A 245 11.72 5.04 -4.34
C VAL A 245 11.80 3.54 -4.67
N GLU A 246 12.52 3.15 -5.71
CA GLU A 246 12.66 1.74 -6.11
C GLU A 246 13.36 0.90 -5.04
N SER A 247 14.34 1.47 -4.34
CA SER A 247 15.03 0.81 -3.23
C SER A 247 14.10 0.60 -2.05
N PHE A 248 13.30 1.61 -1.68
CA PHE A 248 12.28 1.48 -0.63
C PHE A 248 11.24 0.42 -1.00
N VAL A 249 10.65 0.53 -2.20
CA VAL A 249 9.60 -0.38 -2.67
C VAL A 249 10.11 -1.82 -2.74
N ARG A 250 11.35 -2.04 -3.20
CA ARG A 250 11.95 -3.38 -3.23
C ARG A 250 12.06 -4.02 -1.85
N VAL A 251 12.41 -3.25 -0.82
CA VAL A 251 12.44 -3.73 0.57
C VAL A 251 11.02 -4.01 1.04
N LEU A 252 10.07 -3.11 0.77
CA LEU A 252 8.67 -3.29 1.16
C LEU A 252 8.01 -4.47 0.45
N ASP A 253 8.37 -4.79 -0.79
CA ASP A 253 7.87 -5.97 -1.49
C ASP A 253 8.33 -7.25 -0.78
N ASP A 254 9.60 -7.34 -0.40
CA ASP A 254 10.14 -8.54 0.26
C ASP A 254 9.55 -8.76 1.67
N PHE A 255 9.33 -7.67 2.42
CA PHE A 255 8.83 -7.76 3.80
C PHE A 255 7.30 -7.75 3.90
N VAL A 256 6.62 -6.98 3.04
CA VAL A 256 5.17 -6.72 3.11
C VAL A 256 4.44 -7.25 1.89
N GLY A 257 4.88 -6.85 0.70
CA GLY A 257 4.16 -7.10 -0.56
C GLY A 257 3.94 -8.58 -0.80
N ARG A 258 5.02 -9.37 -0.85
CA ARG A 258 4.98 -10.83 -1.07
C ARG A 258 4.19 -11.59 0.00
N VAL A 259 4.12 -11.07 1.22
CA VAL A 259 3.34 -11.69 2.31
C VAL A 259 1.86 -11.43 2.11
N LEU A 260 1.46 -10.19 1.81
CA LEU A 260 0.05 -9.81 1.74
C LEU A 260 -0.58 -10.06 0.37
N LEU A 261 0.19 -10.07 -0.73
CA LEU A 261 -0.34 -10.21 -2.09
C LEU A 261 -1.28 -11.41 -2.28
N PRO A 262 -1.01 -12.61 -1.70
CA PRO A 262 -1.92 -13.76 -1.81
C PRO A 262 -3.31 -13.54 -1.21
N THR A 263 -3.51 -12.51 -0.39
CA THR A 263 -4.82 -12.18 0.21
C THR A 263 -5.66 -11.24 -0.65
N SER A 264 -5.24 -11.00 -1.90
CA SER A 264 -5.97 -10.17 -2.86
C SER A 264 -7.29 -10.83 -3.25
N GLY A 265 -8.35 -10.03 -3.35
CA GLY A 265 -9.63 -10.49 -3.89
C GLY A 265 -9.57 -10.75 -5.39
N ARG A 266 -10.56 -11.48 -5.91
CA ARG A 266 -10.59 -11.93 -7.32
C ARG A 266 -10.58 -10.78 -8.33
N ALA A 267 -11.15 -9.63 -7.99
CA ALA A 267 -11.24 -8.49 -8.90
C ALA A 267 -9.91 -7.71 -9.04
N ARG A 268 -8.91 -7.99 -8.20
CA ARG A 268 -7.65 -7.22 -8.20
C ARG A 268 -6.83 -7.42 -9.47
N GLY A 269 -6.96 -8.56 -10.15
CA GLY A 269 -6.40 -8.79 -11.48
C GLY A 269 -4.96 -8.31 -11.66
N GLY A 270 -4.71 -7.53 -12.72
CA GLY A 270 -3.38 -6.99 -13.03
C GLY A 270 -2.83 -5.96 -12.04
N TYR A 271 -3.64 -5.45 -11.11
CA TYR A 271 -3.17 -4.59 -10.02
C TYR A 271 -2.45 -5.37 -8.92
N ALA A 272 -2.65 -6.69 -8.84
CA ALA A 272 -1.94 -7.56 -7.90
C ALA A 272 -0.50 -7.83 -8.40
N ARG A 273 0.37 -6.83 -8.28
CA ARG A 273 1.78 -6.91 -8.71
C ARG A 273 2.71 -6.27 -7.69
N LEU A 274 3.92 -6.80 -7.60
CA LEU A 274 5.04 -6.20 -6.86
C LEU A 274 5.57 -4.97 -7.59
N GLY A 275 6.34 -4.14 -6.90
CA GLY A 275 6.98 -2.95 -7.47
C GLY A 275 6.02 -1.81 -7.78
N ALA A 276 4.76 -1.90 -7.35
CA ALA A 276 3.75 -0.90 -7.66
C ALA A 276 3.86 0.29 -6.70
N TYR A 277 4.10 1.48 -7.25
CA TYR A 277 4.13 2.73 -6.49
C TYR A 277 3.65 3.91 -7.34
N GLU A 278 3.41 5.05 -6.68
CA GLU A 278 3.16 6.34 -7.31
C GLU A 278 3.90 7.45 -6.57
N LEU A 279 4.56 8.35 -7.30
CA LEU A 279 5.23 9.50 -6.70
C LEU A 279 4.22 10.58 -6.30
N LYS A 280 4.40 11.16 -5.12
CA LYS A 280 3.56 12.23 -4.57
C LYS A 280 4.42 13.43 -4.21
N ARG A 281 3.77 14.58 -4.00
CA ARG A 281 4.47 15.82 -3.58
C ARG A 281 5.21 15.70 -2.25
N TYR A 282 4.79 14.77 -1.40
CA TYR A 282 5.32 14.55 -0.05
C TYR A 282 6.23 13.31 0.05
N GLY A 283 6.43 12.55 -1.03
CA GLY A 283 7.11 11.25 -1.00
C GLY A 283 6.50 10.31 -2.04
N TRP A 284 5.93 9.20 -1.59
CA TRP A 284 5.32 8.21 -2.48
C TRP A 284 4.19 7.42 -1.81
N GLU A 285 3.44 6.74 -2.66
CA GLU A 285 2.39 5.80 -2.33
C GLU A 285 2.84 4.40 -2.77
N TYR A 286 2.83 3.44 -1.85
CA TYR A 286 3.11 2.03 -2.09
C TYR A 286 1.80 1.28 -2.34
N ARG A 287 1.69 0.68 -3.54
CA ARG A 287 0.43 0.19 -4.11
C ARG A 287 0.31 -1.33 -4.18
N THR A 288 1.37 -2.07 -3.86
CA THR A 288 1.37 -3.54 -3.86
C THR A 288 0.34 -4.17 -2.90
N PRO A 289 0.19 -3.74 -1.62
CA PRO A 289 -0.65 -4.46 -0.65
C PRO A 289 -2.15 -4.37 -0.94
N PRO A 290 -2.94 -5.46 -0.79
CA PRO A 290 -4.39 -5.42 -0.88
C PRO A 290 -5.02 -4.79 0.36
N SER A 291 -6.30 -4.42 0.29
CA SER A 291 -7.03 -3.90 1.44
C SER A 291 -7.24 -4.92 2.57
N SER A 292 -7.05 -6.22 2.33
CA SER A 292 -7.39 -7.31 3.26
C SER A 292 -6.88 -7.10 4.69
N PHE A 293 -5.67 -6.55 4.87
CA PHE A 293 -5.09 -6.35 6.20
C PHE A 293 -5.83 -5.28 7.03
N TYR A 294 -6.68 -4.45 6.40
CA TYR A 294 -7.56 -3.51 7.10
C TYR A 294 -8.76 -4.18 7.80
N ALA A 295 -9.05 -5.46 7.54
CA ALA A 295 -10.02 -6.24 8.31
C ALA A 295 -9.64 -6.35 9.80
N ASP A 296 -8.35 -6.19 10.13
CA ASP A 296 -7.83 -6.39 11.47
C ASP A 296 -6.95 -5.22 11.90
N LEU A 297 -7.44 -4.42 12.85
CA LEU A 297 -6.72 -3.23 13.35
C LEU A 297 -5.35 -3.58 13.95
N LYS A 298 -5.14 -4.80 14.44
CA LYS A 298 -3.82 -5.25 14.89
C LYS A 298 -2.88 -5.42 13.71
N MET A 299 -3.36 -5.98 12.59
CA MET A 299 -2.60 -6.08 11.35
C MET A 299 -2.26 -4.70 10.79
N VAL A 300 -3.23 -3.77 10.73
CA VAL A 300 -2.97 -2.38 10.29
C VAL A 300 -1.82 -1.77 11.10
N ARG A 301 -1.89 -1.85 12.43
CA ARG A 301 -0.81 -1.33 13.29
C ARG A 301 0.54 -1.99 13.00
N ILE A 302 0.57 -3.31 12.83
CA ILE A 302 1.81 -4.07 12.61
C ILE A 302 2.41 -3.74 11.24
N VAL A 303 1.60 -3.68 10.18
CA VAL A 303 2.03 -3.32 8.82
C VAL A 303 2.62 -1.91 8.83
N TYR A 304 1.92 -0.94 9.42
CA TYR A 304 2.41 0.44 9.51
C TYR A 304 3.67 0.57 10.36
N LYS A 305 3.80 -0.21 11.45
CA LYS A 305 5.03 -0.29 12.25
C LYS A 305 6.20 -0.83 11.45
N LEU A 306 5.97 -1.91 10.69
CA LEU A 306 6.99 -2.54 9.85
C LEU A 306 7.42 -1.60 8.71
N VAL A 307 6.48 -0.99 7.99
CA VAL A 307 6.77 -0.01 6.93
C VAL A 307 7.59 1.15 7.47
N LYS A 308 7.15 1.76 8.59
CA LYS A 308 7.90 2.87 9.23
C LYS A 308 9.32 2.45 9.58
N GLY A 309 9.48 1.31 10.24
CA GLY A 309 10.78 0.80 10.67
C GLY A 309 11.73 0.52 9.51
N LEU A 310 11.24 -0.08 8.41
CA LEU A 310 12.04 -0.37 7.22
C LEU A 310 12.49 0.91 6.51
N VAL A 311 11.59 1.88 6.33
CA VAL A 311 11.91 3.16 5.69
C VAL A 311 12.90 3.95 6.54
N GLU A 312 12.65 4.08 7.85
CA GLU A 312 13.55 4.81 8.76
C GLU A 312 14.92 4.15 8.87
N ALA A 313 14.98 2.82 8.92
CA ALA A 313 16.26 2.11 8.92
C ALA A 313 17.04 2.38 7.64
N LEU A 314 16.40 2.28 6.48
CA LEU A 314 17.06 2.53 5.20
C LEU A 314 17.50 3.99 5.05
N LEU A 315 16.70 4.96 5.51
CA LEU A 315 17.09 6.37 5.56
C LEU A 315 18.31 6.60 6.47
N ARG A 316 18.28 6.04 7.69
CA ARG A 316 19.34 6.21 8.69
C ARG A 316 20.64 5.55 8.28
N GLU A 317 20.56 4.26 7.94
CA GLU A 317 21.71 3.40 7.66
C GLU A 317 22.24 3.60 6.23
N GLY A 318 21.41 4.12 5.31
CA GLY A 318 21.74 4.27 3.89
C GLY A 318 21.71 2.95 3.11
N GLU A 319 21.83 1.83 3.81
CA GLU A 319 21.72 0.48 3.28
C GLU A 319 20.97 -0.44 4.24
N LEU A 320 20.36 -1.48 3.69
CA LEU A 320 19.73 -2.55 4.44
C LEU A 320 20.22 -3.90 3.91
N ILE A 321 20.85 -4.66 4.81
CA ILE A 321 21.30 -6.03 4.53
C ILE A 321 20.37 -6.99 5.27
N TYR A 322 19.85 -7.99 4.56
CA TYR A 322 18.94 -8.99 5.11
C TYR A 322 18.94 -10.28 4.29
N GLU A 323 18.45 -11.37 4.89
CA GLU A 323 18.28 -12.64 4.21
C GLU A 323 16.87 -12.87 3.68
N THR A 324 16.77 -13.51 2.51
CA THR A 324 15.51 -13.90 1.86
C THR A 324 15.34 -15.41 1.74
N LEU A 325 14.07 -15.83 1.64
CA LEU A 325 13.64 -17.17 1.23
C LEU A 325 13.76 -17.35 -0.29
N GLY A 326 13.52 -18.57 -0.77
CA GLY A 326 13.58 -18.88 -2.22
C GLY A 326 12.54 -18.13 -3.07
N ASP A 327 11.44 -17.70 -2.47
CA ASP A 327 10.37 -16.91 -3.13
C ASP A 327 10.57 -15.39 -3.02
N GLY A 328 11.71 -14.95 -2.48
CA GLY A 328 12.07 -13.55 -2.29
C GLY A 328 11.53 -12.89 -1.03
N ARG A 329 10.69 -13.56 -0.22
CA ARG A 329 10.27 -13.01 1.08
C ARG A 329 11.46 -12.86 2.02
N ALA A 330 11.45 -11.84 2.86
CA ALA A 330 12.42 -11.74 3.95
C ALA A 330 12.30 -12.96 4.89
N ARG A 331 13.43 -13.42 5.44
CA ARG A 331 13.43 -14.46 6.47
C ARG A 331 12.77 -13.95 7.74
N LYS A 332 12.14 -14.85 8.49
CA LYS A 332 11.39 -14.54 9.71
C LYS A 332 12.26 -13.79 10.73
N GLU A 333 13.53 -14.14 10.84
CA GLU A 333 14.49 -13.54 11.76
C GLU A 333 14.70 -12.04 11.49
N GLU A 334 14.60 -11.61 10.24
CA GLU A 334 14.78 -10.22 9.82
C GLU A 334 13.67 -9.30 10.33
N TYR A 335 12.46 -9.85 10.54
CA TYR A 335 11.33 -9.09 11.08
C TYR A 335 11.55 -8.69 12.54
N PHE A 336 12.38 -9.45 13.30
CA PHE A 336 12.62 -9.17 14.72
C PHE A 336 13.36 -7.84 14.98
N ARG A 337 13.95 -7.26 13.93
CA ARG A 337 14.53 -5.90 13.97
C ARG A 337 13.47 -4.82 14.17
N PHE A 338 12.24 -5.08 13.72
CA PHE A 338 11.16 -4.10 13.64
C PHE A 338 9.93 -4.50 14.45
N LEU A 339 9.70 -5.80 14.61
CA LEU A 339 8.52 -6.40 15.22
C LEU A 339 8.92 -7.29 16.39
N THR A 340 8.00 -7.46 17.35
CA THR A 340 8.17 -8.50 18.36
C THR A 340 7.99 -9.89 17.74
N LYS A 341 8.41 -10.95 18.44
CA LYS A 341 8.16 -12.34 18.01
C LYS A 341 6.68 -12.59 17.74
N TRP A 342 5.81 -12.15 18.66
CA TRP A 342 4.37 -12.28 18.50
C TRP A 342 3.83 -11.49 17.30
N GLU A 343 4.25 -10.24 17.12
CA GLU A 343 3.83 -9.42 15.97
C GLU A 343 4.27 -10.06 14.64
N THR A 344 5.47 -10.64 14.61
CA THR A 344 6.02 -11.34 13.45
C THR A 344 5.18 -12.57 13.09
N GLU A 345 4.87 -13.44 14.05
CA GLU A 345 4.00 -14.61 13.82
C GLU A 345 2.60 -14.19 13.38
N TYR A 346 2.06 -13.15 14.01
CA TYR A 346 0.74 -12.63 13.69
C TYR A 346 0.66 -12.14 12.25
N PHE A 347 1.68 -11.41 11.80
CA PHE A 347 1.81 -10.91 10.44
C PHE A 347 2.03 -12.03 9.42
N LEU A 348 3.02 -12.90 9.65
CA LEU A 348 3.41 -13.95 8.70
C LEU A 348 2.35 -15.05 8.55
N SER A 349 1.54 -15.31 9.58
CA SER A 349 0.41 -16.24 9.52
C SER A 349 -0.86 -15.65 8.89
N PHE A 350 -0.90 -14.33 8.66
CA PHE A 350 -2.11 -13.65 8.18
C PHE A 350 -2.67 -14.25 6.88
N PRO A 351 -1.87 -14.57 5.85
CA PRO A 351 -2.40 -15.13 4.61
C PRO A 351 -3.12 -16.46 4.80
N GLN A 352 -2.59 -17.34 5.65
CA GLN A 352 -3.22 -18.64 5.93
C GLN A 352 -4.48 -18.47 6.79
N ARG A 353 -4.50 -17.52 7.73
CA ARG A 353 -5.72 -17.19 8.50
C ARG A 353 -6.80 -16.58 7.60
N TRP A 354 -6.41 -15.75 6.64
CA TRP A 354 -7.28 -15.18 5.63
C TRP A 354 -7.89 -16.26 4.73
N GLU A 355 -7.06 -17.16 4.19
CA GLU A 355 -7.48 -18.28 3.34
C GLU A 355 -8.44 -19.23 4.07
N ARG A 356 -8.20 -19.52 5.36
CA ARG A 356 -9.08 -20.34 6.20
C ARG A 356 -10.35 -19.62 6.66
N GLY A 357 -10.55 -18.34 6.31
CA GLY A 357 -11.72 -17.56 6.70
C GLY A 357 -11.77 -17.19 8.19
N GLU A 358 -10.66 -17.30 8.91
CA GLU A 358 -10.56 -16.89 10.32
C GLU A 358 -10.58 -15.35 10.46
N VAL A 359 -10.17 -14.64 9.41
CA VAL A 359 -10.24 -13.19 9.33
C VAL A 359 -11.53 -12.80 8.61
N ILE A 360 -12.40 -12.09 9.32
CA ILE A 360 -13.67 -11.61 8.77
C ILE A 360 -13.37 -10.48 7.78
N PRO A 361 -13.85 -10.52 6.53
CA PRO A 361 -13.50 -9.56 5.50
C PRO A 361 -14.26 -8.22 5.63
N PHE A 362 -14.52 -7.78 6.87
CA PHE A 362 -15.22 -6.54 7.20
C PHE A 362 -14.48 -5.79 8.29
N VAL A 363 -14.47 -4.46 8.19
CA VAL A 363 -13.96 -3.61 9.27
C VAL A 363 -15.04 -3.42 10.33
N LEU A 364 -15.00 -4.25 11.37
CA LEU A 364 -16.04 -4.26 12.40
C LEU A 364 -15.81 -3.19 13.47
N THR A 365 -16.82 -2.36 13.71
CA THR A 365 -16.88 -1.42 14.83
C THR A 365 -18.02 -1.77 15.79
N ARG A 366 -17.92 -1.36 17.06
CA ARG A 366 -19.02 -1.50 18.02
C ARG A 366 -20.30 -0.86 17.47
N GLY A 367 -21.44 -1.55 17.66
CA GLY A 367 -22.77 -1.07 17.26
C GLY A 367 -23.20 -1.40 15.84
N VAL A 368 -22.36 -2.07 15.05
CA VAL A 368 -22.73 -2.55 13.72
C VAL A 368 -23.55 -3.84 13.83
N PRO A 369 -24.73 -3.93 13.17
CA PRO A 369 -25.51 -5.16 13.14
C PRO A 369 -24.68 -6.32 12.61
N ARG A 370 -24.78 -7.48 13.26
CA ARG A 370 -24.13 -8.71 12.79
C ARG A 370 -25.08 -9.64 12.03
N VAL A 371 -26.38 -9.38 12.11
CA VAL A 371 -27.41 -10.14 11.42
C VAL A 371 -28.15 -9.18 10.49
N PHE A 372 -28.05 -9.44 9.20
CA PHE A 372 -28.74 -8.72 8.13
C PHE A 372 -29.94 -9.54 7.67
N PHE A 373 -30.95 -8.87 7.13
CA PHE A 373 -32.20 -9.50 6.74
C PHE A 373 -32.55 -9.16 5.31
N THR A 374 -32.84 -10.18 4.52
CA THR A 374 -33.47 -10.04 3.21
C THR A 374 -34.79 -10.79 3.26
N PHE A 375 -35.90 -10.08 3.00
CA PHE A 375 -37.21 -10.71 2.85
C PHE A 375 -37.50 -10.91 1.37
N ARG A 376 -37.75 -12.16 0.96
CA ARG A 376 -38.17 -12.53 -0.39
C ARG A 376 -39.66 -12.88 -0.39
N ASP A 377 -40.30 -12.73 -1.54
CA ASP A 377 -41.74 -12.98 -1.74
C ASP A 377 -42.65 -11.97 -1.01
N GLU A 378 -43.96 -12.21 -1.04
CA GLU A 378 -44.96 -11.35 -0.40
C GLU A 378 -44.96 -11.52 1.11
N TRP A 379 -45.02 -10.42 1.86
CA TRP A 379 -45.11 -10.43 3.32
C TRP A 379 -45.92 -9.26 3.78
N ASP A 380 -46.60 -9.43 4.90
CA ASP A 380 -47.18 -8.31 5.64
C ASP A 380 -46.12 -7.68 6.56
N ASP A 381 -46.09 -6.36 6.64
CA ASP A 381 -44.99 -5.62 7.29
C ASP A 381 -44.91 -5.86 8.81
N ASP A 382 -46.04 -6.09 9.47
CA ASP A 382 -46.10 -6.47 10.88
C ASP A 382 -45.45 -7.85 11.10
N LYS A 383 -45.69 -8.80 10.20
CA LYS A 383 -45.08 -10.14 10.27
C LYS A 383 -43.58 -10.08 10.06
N ARG A 384 -43.10 -9.32 9.07
CA ARG A 384 -41.64 -9.12 8.86
C ARG A 384 -40.94 -8.65 10.13
N ARG A 385 -41.57 -7.70 10.84
CA ARG A 385 -41.02 -7.13 12.07
C ARG A 385 -40.85 -8.19 13.16
N VAL A 386 -41.84 -9.08 13.33
CA VAL A 386 -41.80 -10.15 14.35
C VAL A 386 -40.58 -11.06 14.16
N PHE A 387 -40.34 -11.57 12.93
CA PHE A 387 -39.18 -12.42 12.66
C PHE A 387 -37.86 -11.66 12.77
N LYS A 388 -37.81 -10.42 12.26
CA LYS A 388 -36.61 -9.58 12.35
C LYS A 388 -36.23 -9.33 13.81
N ASP A 389 -37.18 -8.98 14.66
CA ASP A 389 -36.92 -8.68 16.06
C ASP A 389 -36.50 -9.92 16.87
N ALA A 390 -37.03 -11.10 16.53
CA ALA A 390 -36.62 -12.35 17.15
C ALA A 390 -35.19 -12.78 16.78
N LEU A 391 -34.77 -12.54 15.54
CA LEU A 391 -33.51 -13.06 15.01
C LEU A 391 -32.35 -12.05 15.03
N ARG A 392 -32.61 -10.74 15.21
CA ARG A 392 -31.58 -9.69 15.09
C ARG A 392 -30.46 -9.78 16.13
N SER A 393 -30.73 -10.44 17.26
CA SER A 393 -29.81 -10.57 18.39
C SER A 393 -29.05 -11.89 18.41
N LEU A 394 -29.15 -12.71 17.36
CA LEU A 394 -28.44 -13.99 17.28
C LEU A 394 -26.92 -13.79 17.49
N PRO A 395 -26.28 -14.59 18.36
CA PRO A 395 -24.88 -14.44 18.69
C PRO A 395 -24.02 -15.04 17.57
N VAL A 396 -23.75 -14.27 16.51
CA VAL A 396 -22.95 -14.75 15.37
C VAL A 396 -21.48 -14.33 15.46
N LYS A 397 -20.57 -15.23 15.06
CA LYS A 397 -19.11 -14.99 15.02
C LYS A 397 -18.74 -13.86 14.05
N ARG A 398 -19.41 -13.82 12.91
CA ARG A 398 -19.21 -12.86 11.82
C ARG A 398 -20.54 -12.33 11.29
N PRO A 399 -20.57 -11.19 10.58
CA PRO A 399 -21.77 -10.76 9.87
C PRO A 399 -22.36 -11.89 9.02
N VAL A 400 -23.68 -12.09 9.12
CA VAL A 400 -24.44 -13.04 8.30
C VAL A 400 -25.69 -12.38 7.75
N ARG A 401 -26.19 -12.86 6.62
CA ARG A 401 -27.49 -12.49 6.09
C ARG A 401 -28.46 -13.64 6.27
N LEU A 402 -29.58 -13.38 6.95
CA LEU A 402 -30.71 -14.28 6.99
C LEU A 402 -31.67 -13.90 5.85
N VAL A 403 -31.85 -14.81 4.91
CA VAL A 403 -32.80 -14.65 3.81
C VAL A 403 -34.08 -15.38 4.18
N LEU A 404 -35.08 -14.62 4.62
CA LEU A 404 -36.39 -15.16 4.94
C LEU A 404 -37.25 -15.15 3.68
N TYR A 405 -37.53 -16.33 3.14
CA TYR A 405 -38.30 -16.48 1.90
C TYR A 405 -39.63 -17.18 2.16
N GLY A 406 -40.59 -16.95 1.27
CA GLY A 406 -41.94 -17.42 1.42
C GLY A 406 -42.19 -18.77 0.77
N LEU A 407 -42.69 -19.74 1.53
CA LEU A 407 -43.19 -21.00 0.97
C LEU A 407 -44.61 -20.83 0.42
N ALA A 408 -44.89 -21.48 -0.70
CA ALA A 408 -46.23 -21.47 -1.31
C ALA A 408 -47.27 -22.10 -0.36
N GLU A 409 -48.52 -21.62 -0.40
CA GLU A 409 -49.61 -22.10 0.47
C GLU A 409 -49.79 -23.63 0.41
N ARG A 410 -49.68 -24.22 -0.79
CA ARG A 410 -49.76 -25.67 -0.98
C ARG A 410 -48.70 -26.50 -0.25
N ARG A 411 -47.60 -25.87 0.20
CA ARG A 411 -46.53 -26.52 0.97
C ARG A 411 -46.83 -26.58 2.46
N GLY A 412 -48.03 -26.16 2.89
CA GLY A 412 -48.53 -26.36 4.24
C GLY A 412 -47.82 -25.52 5.30
N GLU A 413 -47.70 -26.10 6.50
CA GLU A 413 -47.22 -25.42 7.72
C GLU A 413 -45.72 -25.65 7.99
N TYR A 414 -45.01 -26.24 7.04
CA TYR A 414 -43.63 -26.64 7.21
C TYR A 414 -42.63 -25.51 6.95
N PHE A 415 -41.55 -25.47 7.71
CA PHE A 415 -40.41 -24.58 7.53
C PHE A 415 -39.36 -25.25 6.64
N ALA A 416 -38.74 -24.48 5.75
CA ALA A 416 -37.58 -24.94 5.00
C ALA A 416 -36.30 -24.47 5.71
N ILE A 417 -35.93 -25.22 6.75
CA ILE A 417 -34.68 -25.07 7.51
C ILE A 417 -34.20 -26.47 7.93
N PRO A 418 -32.92 -26.84 7.74
CA PRO A 418 -32.49 -28.23 7.93
C PRO A 418 -32.60 -28.77 9.36
N THR A 419 -32.59 -27.88 10.35
CA THR A 419 -32.62 -28.19 11.79
C THR A 419 -34.02 -28.14 12.40
N ALA A 420 -35.06 -27.90 11.60
CA ALA A 420 -36.42 -28.08 12.09
C ALA A 420 -36.70 -29.57 12.38
N PRO A 421 -37.47 -29.90 13.44
CA PRO A 421 -37.92 -31.27 13.72
C PRO A 421 -38.73 -31.87 12.57
N GLU A 422 -38.83 -33.20 12.51
CA GLU A 422 -39.55 -33.92 11.44
C GLU A 422 -41.00 -33.47 11.23
N ASP A 423 -41.67 -33.02 12.30
CA ASP A 423 -43.05 -32.53 12.25
C ASP A 423 -43.17 -31.13 11.62
N TRP A 424 -42.07 -30.37 11.60
CA TRP A 424 -42.03 -28.98 11.15
C TRP A 424 -41.17 -28.77 9.91
N VAL A 425 -40.26 -29.67 9.58
CA VAL A 425 -39.38 -29.53 8.42
C VAL A 425 -40.12 -29.84 7.13
N LEU A 426 -39.84 -29.05 6.09
CA LEU A 426 -40.35 -29.29 4.75
C LEU A 426 -39.82 -30.63 4.24
N ARG A 427 -40.73 -31.59 4.03
CA ARG A 427 -40.40 -32.95 3.56
C ARG A 427 -39.97 -33.02 2.09
N GLU A 428 -40.36 -32.02 1.32
CA GLU A 428 -39.94 -31.86 -0.08
C GLU A 428 -38.55 -31.24 -0.17
N GLU A 429 -37.96 -31.30 -1.36
CA GLU A 429 -36.75 -30.53 -1.67
C GLU A 429 -36.96 -29.04 -1.38
N PHE A 430 -35.96 -28.45 -0.74
CA PHE A 430 -35.98 -27.04 -0.39
C PHE A 430 -35.95 -26.21 -1.68
N PRO A 431 -36.85 -25.21 -1.83
CA PRO A 431 -36.88 -24.38 -3.04
C PRO A 431 -35.59 -23.60 -3.33
N LYS A 432 -34.71 -23.48 -2.33
CA LYS A 432 -33.48 -22.71 -2.35
C LYS A 432 -32.42 -23.47 -1.57
N GLU A 433 -31.17 -23.34 -2.01
CA GLU A 433 -30.02 -23.81 -1.23
C GLU A 433 -30.04 -23.15 0.14
N PRO A 434 -29.97 -23.93 1.23
CA PRO A 434 -30.16 -23.41 2.58
C PRO A 434 -28.98 -22.54 3.05
N PHE A 435 -27.82 -22.65 2.39
CA PHE A 435 -26.63 -21.88 2.70
C PHE A 435 -25.84 -21.52 1.44
N ILE A 436 -25.46 -20.25 1.34
CA ILE A 436 -24.56 -19.74 0.30
C ILE A 436 -23.35 -19.12 1.00
N ASP A 437 -22.16 -19.67 0.79
CA ASP A 437 -20.93 -19.11 1.35
C ASP A 437 -20.49 -17.87 0.57
N GLY A 438 -19.89 -16.91 1.26
CA GLY A 438 -19.57 -15.61 0.68
C GLY A 438 -18.89 -14.65 1.64
N ALA A 439 -18.68 -13.41 1.19
CA ALA A 439 -18.17 -12.33 2.05
C ALA A 439 -19.09 -12.13 3.26
N LEU A 440 -20.39 -12.05 2.96
CA LEU A 440 -21.51 -12.07 3.89
C LEU A 440 -22.28 -13.37 3.62
N PRO A 441 -22.06 -14.44 4.40
CA PRO A 441 -22.73 -15.72 4.17
C PRO A 441 -24.24 -15.57 4.29
N GLU A 442 -24.97 -16.26 3.41
CA GLU A 442 -26.43 -16.24 3.40
C GLU A 442 -27.00 -17.53 3.95
N VAL A 443 -27.91 -17.42 4.91
CA VAL A 443 -28.67 -18.55 5.47
C VAL A 443 -30.12 -18.36 5.06
N TRP A 444 -30.63 -19.29 4.26
CA TRP A 444 -31.96 -19.23 3.68
C TRP A 444 -32.94 -20.02 4.54
N VAL A 445 -34.00 -19.34 5.01
CA VAL A 445 -35.02 -19.91 5.89
C VAL A 445 -36.39 -19.71 5.25
N GLY A 446 -37.04 -20.82 4.87
CA GLY A 446 -38.37 -20.77 4.27
C GLY A 446 -39.45 -20.73 5.33
N ILE A 447 -40.32 -19.71 5.25
CA ILE A 447 -41.39 -19.48 6.21
C ILE A 447 -42.75 -19.83 5.59
N PRO A 448 -43.61 -20.61 6.29
CA PRO A 448 -44.95 -20.96 5.85
C PRO A 448 -45.80 -19.76 5.43
N TYR A 449 -46.67 -19.95 4.43
CA TYR A 449 -47.58 -18.89 3.94
C TYR A 449 -48.44 -18.29 5.07
N ARG A 450 -49.00 -19.16 5.93
CA ARG A 450 -49.87 -18.79 7.06
C ARG A 450 -49.25 -17.74 7.98
N PHE A 451 -47.98 -17.90 8.35
CA PHE A 451 -47.28 -16.98 9.27
C PHE A 451 -46.77 -15.68 8.61
N ARG A 452 -46.79 -15.60 7.28
CA ARG A 452 -46.39 -14.40 6.54
C ARG A 452 -47.57 -13.50 6.16
N ARG A 453 -48.78 -14.05 6.07
CA ARG A 453 -49.94 -13.44 5.40
C ARG A 453 -51.29 -13.60 6.11
N VAL A 454 -51.45 -14.60 6.98
CA VAL A 454 -52.76 -14.95 7.54
C VAL A 454 -52.80 -14.66 9.04
N GLU A 455 -51.79 -15.11 9.79
CA GLU A 455 -51.77 -14.97 11.25
C GLU A 455 -50.39 -14.67 11.80
N VAL A 456 -50.35 -14.24 13.07
CA VAL A 456 -49.11 -14.07 13.82
C VAL A 456 -48.62 -15.45 14.26
N ILE A 457 -47.35 -15.75 14.00
CA ILE A 457 -46.71 -16.97 14.52
C ILE A 457 -46.83 -17.05 16.05
N PRO A 458 -47.24 -18.20 16.61
CA PRO A 458 -47.29 -18.37 18.06
C PRO A 458 -45.93 -18.08 18.72
N PRO A 459 -45.88 -17.39 19.88
CA PRO A 459 -44.61 -17.05 20.53
C PRO A 459 -43.70 -18.24 20.83
N ASP A 460 -44.27 -19.38 21.24
CA ASP A 460 -43.51 -20.59 21.53
C ASP A 460 -42.87 -21.18 20.27
N LEU A 461 -43.63 -21.23 19.16
CA LEU A 461 -43.12 -21.68 17.87
C LEU A 461 -42.06 -20.71 17.30
N LEU A 462 -42.22 -19.40 17.51
CA LEU A 462 -41.20 -18.42 17.13
C LEU A 462 -39.89 -18.64 17.89
N LYS A 463 -39.97 -18.99 19.19
CA LYS A 463 -38.81 -19.32 20.01
C LYS A 463 -38.14 -20.61 19.53
N GLU A 464 -38.92 -21.63 19.16
CA GLU A 464 -38.38 -22.84 18.56
C GLU A 464 -37.69 -22.56 17.23
N LEU A 465 -38.29 -21.74 16.35
CA LEU A 465 -37.65 -21.32 15.11
C LEU A 465 -36.29 -20.65 15.35
N VAL A 466 -36.21 -19.75 16.34
CA VAL A 466 -34.93 -19.12 16.73
C VAL A 466 -33.91 -20.19 17.11
N SER A 467 -34.29 -21.18 17.91
CA SER A 467 -33.43 -22.31 18.28
C SER A 467 -32.97 -23.12 17.07
N TRP A 468 -33.85 -23.37 16.10
CA TRP A 468 -33.47 -24.10 14.88
C TRP A 468 -32.46 -23.29 14.05
N VAL A 469 -32.66 -21.97 13.92
CA VAL A 469 -31.70 -21.08 13.25
C VAL A 469 -30.36 -21.04 13.98
N GLU A 470 -30.36 -20.99 15.32
CA GLU A 470 -29.14 -21.07 16.12
C GLU A 470 -28.39 -22.38 15.90
N GLU A 471 -29.09 -23.51 15.95
CA GLU A 471 -28.51 -24.82 15.70
C GLU A 471 -27.91 -24.90 14.28
N TYR A 472 -28.62 -24.37 13.28
CA TYR A 472 -28.12 -24.39 11.91
C TYR A 472 -26.88 -23.52 11.75
N LEU A 473 -26.88 -22.32 12.34
CA LEU A 473 -25.70 -21.47 12.41
C LEU A 473 -24.54 -22.16 13.14
N ALA A 474 -24.81 -22.98 14.17
CA ALA A 474 -23.79 -23.75 14.87
C ALA A 474 -23.20 -24.86 13.98
N GLN A 475 -24.04 -25.61 13.27
CA GLN A 475 -23.62 -26.62 12.29
C GLN A 475 -22.75 -26.01 11.16
N LEU A 476 -23.07 -24.79 10.74
CA LEU A 476 -22.28 -24.01 9.77
C LEU A 476 -21.03 -23.34 10.38
N GLY A 477 -20.80 -23.48 11.68
CA GLY A 477 -19.69 -22.85 12.40
C GLY A 477 -19.81 -21.32 12.54
N LEU A 478 -20.96 -20.73 12.24
CA LEU A 478 -21.25 -19.29 12.25
C LEU A 478 -21.76 -18.77 13.60
N LEU A 479 -22.30 -19.63 14.46
CA LEU A 479 -22.73 -19.26 15.81
C LEU A 479 -21.52 -19.04 16.72
N ALA A 480 -21.51 -17.94 17.47
CA ALA A 480 -20.51 -17.65 18.49
C ALA A 480 -20.69 -18.61 19.67
N ALA A 481 -19.58 -18.98 20.32
CA ALA A 481 -19.65 -19.72 21.57
C ALA A 481 -20.41 -18.88 22.62
N PRO A 482 -21.15 -19.50 23.54
CA PRO A 482 -21.69 -18.78 24.68
C PRO A 482 -20.55 -18.02 25.35
N VAL A 483 -20.71 -16.71 25.51
CA VAL A 483 -19.74 -15.91 26.27
C VAL A 483 -19.80 -16.46 27.70
N ALA A 484 -18.72 -17.09 28.16
CA ALA A 484 -18.60 -17.44 29.57
C ALA A 484 -18.84 -16.15 30.36
N ALA A 485 -19.81 -16.17 31.27
CA ALA A 485 -20.13 -15.01 32.07
C ALA A 485 -18.85 -14.56 32.81
N GLU A 486 -18.32 -13.39 32.43
CA GLU A 486 -17.26 -12.68 33.17
C GLU A 486 -17.83 -12.01 34.42
#